data_AF-A0A4R9AR64-F1
#
_entry.id   AF-A0A4R9AR64-F1
#
_cell.length_a   1.000
_cell.length_b   1.000
_cell.length_c   1.000
_cell.angle_alpha   90.00
_cell.angle_beta   90.00
_cell.angle_gamma   90.00
#
_symmetry.space_group_name_H-M   'P 1'
#
loop_
_entity.id
_entity.type
_entity.pdbx_description
1 polymer ?
#
loop_
_entity_poly.entity_id
_entity_poly.type
_entity_poly.pdbx_seq_one_letter_code
_entity_poly.pdbx_strand_id
1 'polypeptide(L)'
;MIETRPAFVRGVRGSPIRTRRWLAVRPRLSALAQPLAPPRRSISGRAKTAPRSTESRRLRDWAQRGEKIMDWASVVIGGLILVLVVIVALWVLMSLFRAPLEGTERAIWLLIILAFPVVGAFIWLSWGQDSVARRPRS
;
A
#
# COMPACT_ATOMS: atom_id res chain seq x y z
N MET A 1 -24.59 21.43 39.49
CA MET A 1 -23.13 21.60 39.64
C MET A 1 -22.59 20.32 40.27
N ILE A 2 -22.21 19.34 39.44
CA ILE A 2 -21.46 18.14 39.84
C ILE A 2 -20.44 17.89 38.73
N GLU A 3 -19.19 17.97 39.13
CA GLU A 3 -17.97 17.83 38.35
C GLU A 3 -17.34 16.49 38.73
N THR A 4 -17.11 15.60 37.76
CA THR A 4 -16.09 14.55 37.87
C THR A 4 -15.59 14.19 36.48
N ARG A 5 -14.32 14.57 36.23
CA ARG A 5 -13.48 14.19 35.09
C ARG A 5 -12.85 12.78 35.31
N PRO A 6 -11.82 12.34 34.57
CA PRO A 6 -11.93 11.37 33.48
C PRO A 6 -11.13 10.07 33.72
N ALA A 7 -11.48 8.98 33.03
CA ALA A 7 -10.68 7.76 33.00
C ALA A 7 -9.80 7.71 31.74
N PHE A 8 -8.57 8.22 31.88
CA PHE A 8 -7.48 8.09 30.91
C PHE A 8 -6.84 6.70 31.05
N VAL A 9 -7.19 5.76 30.18
CA VAL A 9 -6.56 4.43 30.14
C VAL A 9 -5.32 4.48 29.24
N ARG A 10 -4.17 4.40 29.92
CA ARG A 10 -2.81 4.39 29.40
C ARG A 10 -2.27 2.96 29.43
N GLY A 11 -1.76 2.45 28.31
CA GLY A 11 -1.02 1.18 28.21
C GLY A 11 -1.59 0.33 27.08
N VAL A 12 -0.81 -0.16 26.11
CA VAL A 12 0.36 -1.03 26.29
C VAL A 12 1.35 -0.79 25.15
N ARG A 13 2.59 -0.47 25.53
CA ARG A 13 3.76 -0.42 24.65
C ARG A 13 4.26 -1.85 24.43
N GLY A 14 3.95 -2.44 23.27
CA GLY A 14 4.49 -3.74 22.86
C GLY A 14 5.91 -3.60 22.31
N SER A 15 6.85 -4.33 22.92
CA SER A 15 8.28 -4.40 22.60
C SER A 15 8.58 -4.89 21.17
N PRO A 16 9.59 -4.32 20.47
CA PRO A 16 10.15 -4.95 19.29
C PRO A 16 11.08 -6.11 19.69
N ILE A 17 10.67 -7.32 19.32
CA ILE A 17 11.48 -8.54 19.43
C ILE A 17 12.69 -8.38 18.50
N ARG A 18 13.84 -8.19 19.13
CA ARG A 18 15.16 -8.07 18.53
C ARG A 18 15.71 -9.46 18.23
N THR A 19 15.36 -10.04 17.09
CA THR A 19 15.87 -11.36 16.66
C THR A 19 17.08 -11.24 15.74
N ARG A 20 18.23 -11.51 16.37
CA ARG A 20 19.32 -12.37 15.88
C ARG A 20 19.93 -12.07 14.51
N ARG A 21 20.97 -11.24 14.62
CA ARG A 21 22.25 -11.28 13.91
C ARG A 21 22.72 -12.74 13.65
N TRP A 22 22.47 -13.27 12.46
CA TRP A 22 23.14 -14.47 11.96
C TRP A 22 24.39 -14.04 11.18
N LEU A 23 25.51 -14.01 11.89
CA LEU A 23 26.84 -14.04 11.32
C LEU A 23 27.09 -15.47 10.80
N ALA A 24 26.63 -15.75 9.58
CA ALA A 24 27.04 -16.95 8.87
C ALA A 24 28.45 -16.74 8.30
N VAL A 25 29.41 -17.16 9.12
CA VAL A 25 30.74 -17.69 8.80
C VAL A 25 30.88 -18.07 7.32
N ARG A 26 31.72 -17.33 6.57
CA ARG A 26 32.23 -17.77 5.27
C ARG A 26 33.43 -18.69 5.51
N PRO A 27 33.37 -19.99 5.16
CA PRO A 27 34.58 -20.81 5.13
C PRO A 27 35.49 -20.31 4.00
N ARG A 28 36.67 -19.85 4.40
CA ARG A 28 37.76 -19.40 3.55
C ARG A 28 38.48 -20.63 3.00
N LEU A 29 37.92 -21.25 1.96
CA LEU A 29 38.61 -22.29 1.18
C LEU A 29 39.52 -21.60 0.15
N SER A 30 40.63 -21.07 0.65
CA SER A 30 41.80 -20.74 -0.17
C SER A 30 42.76 -21.92 -0.11
N ALA A 31 43.41 -22.20 -1.23
CA ALA A 31 44.48 -23.18 -1.43
C ALA A 31 44.03 -24.61 -1.71
N LEU A 32 43.89 -24.94 -2.99
CA LEU A 32 44.66 -25.98 -3.69
C LEU A 32 43.96 -26.35 -5.00
N ALA A 33 44.25 -25.57 -6.06
CA ALA A 33 44.19 -25.98 -7.46
C ALA A 33 44.42 -24.74 -8.34
N GLN A 34 45.68 -24.38 -8.57
CA GLN A 34 46.05 -23.56 -9.73
C GLN A 34 46.52 -24.51 -10.85
N PRO A 35 45.64 -24.88 -11.80
CA PRO A 35 46.08 -25.45 -13.06
C PRO A 35 46.54 -24.34 -14.02
N LEU A 36 47.74 -24.56 -14.55
CA LEU A 36 48.41 -23.95 -15.70
C LEU A 36 47.64 -22.88 -16.48
N ALA A 37 48.26 -21.70 -16.55
CA ALA A 37 47.85 -20.58 -17.38
C ALA A 37 47.84 -20.94 -18.89
N PRO A 38 46.74 -20.70 -19.61
CA PRO A 38 46.75 -20.66 -21.07
C PRO A 38 47.33 -19.35 -21.61
N PRO A 39 47.80 -19.36 -22.87
CA PRO A 39 48.61 -18.28 -23.45
C PRO A 39 47.83 -16.98 -23.60
N ARG A 40 48.53 -15.90 -23.28
CA ARG A 40 48.12 -14.50 -23.31
C ARG A 40 47.89 -14.05 -24.76
N ARG A 41 46.69 -14.33 -25.30
CA ARG A 41 46.25 -13.77 -26.59
C ARG A 41 45.78 -12.33 -26.36
N SER A 42 46.63 -11.37 -26.75
CA SER A 42 46.30 -9.95 -26.76
C SER A 42 45.25 -9.65 -27.83
N ILE A 43 43.98 -9.88 -27.50
CA ILE A 43 42.86 -9.39 -28.28
C ILE A 43 42.68 -7.93 -27.86
N SER A 44 43.35 -7.01 -28.56
CA SER A 44 43.02 -5.59 -28.59
C SER A 44 41.72 -5.37 -29.39
N GLY A 45 40.70 -6.17 -29.09
CA GLY A 45 39.34 -5.92 -29.49
C GLY A 45 38.78 -5.01 -28.41
N ARG A 46 38.76 -3.71 -28.69
CA ARG A 46 38.04 -2.69 -27.94
C ARG A 46 36.55 -3.01 -28.01
N ALA A 47 36.14 -4.06 -27.31
CA ALA A 47 34.77 -4.31 -26.97
C ALA A 47 34.35 -3.05 -26.22
N LYS A 48 33.53 -2.23 -26.89
CA LYS A 48 32.71 -1.21 -26.25
C LYS A 48 31.86 -1.97 -25.24
N THR A 49 32.44 -2.21 -24.07
CA THR A 49 31.72 -2.60 -22.87
C THR A 49 30.84 -1.41 -22.59
N ALA A 50 29.65 -1.45 -23.18
CA ALA A 50 28.58 -0.51 -22.88
C ALA A 50 28.50 -0.47 -21.34
N PRO A 51 28.56 0.72 -20.74
CA PRO A 51 28.73 0.85 -19.31
C PRO A 51 27.56 0.15 -18.63
N ARG A 52 27.85 -0.98 -17.98
CA ARG A 52 26.88 -1.84 -17.26
C ARG A 52 26.03 -1.04 -16.25
N SER A 53 26.45 0.17 -15.90
CA SER A 53 25.73 1.14 -15.08
C SER A 53 24.49 1.77 -15.73
N THR A 54 24.39 1.83 -17.07
CA THR A 54 23.21 2.44 -17.73
C THR A 54 22.00 1.53 -17.72
N GLU A 55 22.20 0.22 -17.77
CA GLU A 55 21.12 -0.78 -17.73
C GLU A 55 20.47 -0.82 -16.34
N SER A 56 21.27 -0.73 -15.26
CA SER A 56 20.75 -0.66 -13.89
C SER A 56 19.95 0.62 -13.61
N ARG A 57 20.29 1.75 -14.26
CA ARG A 57 19.49 2.98 -14.16
C ARG A 57 18.15 2.82 -14.85
N ARG A 58 18.13 2.26 -16.05
CA ARG A 58 16.88 2.00 -16.78
C ARG A 58 15.93 1.09 -16.00
N LEU A 59 16.43 0.01 -15.40
CA LEU A 59 15.59 -0.89 -14.61
C LEU A 59 14.97 -0.21 -13.37
N ARG A 60 15.71 0.69 -12.71
CA ARG A 60 15.15 1.51 -11.62
C ARG A 60 14.10 2.49 -12.13
N ASP A 61 14.33 3.12 -13.27
CA ASP A 61 13.37 4.04 -13.88
C ASP A 61 12.08 3.33 -14.30
N TRP A 62 12.16 2.06 -14.73
CA TRP A 62 10.99 1.22 -15.03
C TRP A 62 10.21 0.83 -13.77
N ALA A 63 10.91 0.43 -12.70
CA ALA A 63 10.27 0.10 -11.42
C ALA A 63 9.57 1.31 -10.79
N GLN A 64 10.22 2.48 -10.82
CA GLN A 64 9.66 3.73 -10.28
C GLN A 64 8.47 4.24 -11.12
N ARG A 65 8.46 3.97 -12.42
CA ARG A 65 7.28 4.24 -13.27
C ARG A 65 6.11 3.31 -12.93
N GLY A 66 6.40 2.06 -12.61
CA GLY A 66 5.40 1.07 -12.18
C GLY A 66 4.66 1.50 -10.91
N GLU A 67 5.38 1.96 -9.88
CA GLU A 67 4.75 2.46 -8.64
C GLU A 67 3.80 3.63 -8.91
N LYS A 68 4.22 4.63 -9.70
CA LYS A 68 3.35 5.78 -10.02
C LYS A 68 2.07 5.37 -10.74
N ILE A 69 2.13 4.42 -11.67
CA ILE A 69 0.95 3.99 -12.44
C ILE A 69 -0.08 3.31 -11.51
N MET A 70 0.39 2.54 -10.52
CA MET A 70 -0.48 1.84 -9.57
C MET A 70 -1.16 2.80 -8.59
N ASP A 71 -0.50 3.90 -8.22
CA ASP A 71 -1.09 4.96 -7.38
C ASP A 71 -2.27 5.66 -8.10
N TRP A 72 -2.08 6.04 -9.38
CA TRP A 72 -3.15 6.68 -10.16
C TRP A 72 -4.35 5.77 -10.39
N ALA A 73 -4.11 4.48 -10.67
CA ALA A 73 -5.19 3.51 -10.85
C ALA A 73 -6.07 3.40 -9.60
N SER A 74 -5.46 3.42 -8.41
CA SER A 74 -6.17 3.35 -7.14
C SER A 74 -7.08 4.57 -6.92
N VAL A 75 -6.59 5.77 -7.24
CA VAL A 75 -7.38 7.01 -7.15
C VAL A 75 -8.54 7.00 -8.13
N VAL A 76 -8.31 6.57 -9.38
CA VAL A 76 -9.36 6.50 -10.41
C VAL A 76 -10.44 5.49 -10.02
N ILE A 77 -10.04 4.29 -9.56
CA ILE A 77 -10.98 3.25 -9.12
C ILE A 77 -11.78 3.73 -7.91
N GLY A 78 -11.12 4.33 -6.91
CA GLY A 78 -11.78 4.89 -5.73
C GLY A 78 -12.76 6.00 -6.09
N GLY A 79 -12.38 6.91 -6.99
CA GLY A 79 -13.23 7.97 -7.50
C GLY A 79 -14.45 7.44 -8.27
N LEU A 80 -14.26 6.44 -9.12
CA LEU A 80 -15.35 5.80 -9.87
C LEU A 80 -16.37 5.13 -8.94
N ILE A 81 -15.90 4.41 -7.92
CA ILE A 81 -16.76 3.80 -6.91
C ILE A 81 -17.55 4.88 -6.16
N LEU A 82 -16.89 5.97 -5.75
CA LEU A 82 -17.57 7.09 -5.07
C LEU A 82 -18.68 7.69 -5.94
N VAL A 83 -18.39 7.96 -7.22
CA VAL A 83 -19.39 8.49 -8.17
C VAL A 83 -20.55 7.52 -8.34
N LEU A 84 -20.27 6.22 -8.47
CA LEU A 84 -21.31 5.20 -8.59
C LEU A 84 -22.22 5.16 -7.35
N VAL A 85 -21.64 5.21 -6.15
CA VAL A 85 -22.40 5.27 -4.89
C VAL A 85 -23.31 6.50 -4.84
N VAL A 86 -22.81 7.67 -5.27
CA VAL A 86 -23.61 8.90 -5.33
C VAL A 86 -24.77 8.77 -6.32
N ILE A 87 -24.54 8.22 -7.51
CA ILE A 87 -25.58 8.01 -8.52
C ILE A 87 -26.67 7.08 -7.97
N VAL A 88 -26.28 5.96 -7.36
CA VAL A 88 -27.23 5.01 -6.76
C VAL A 88 -28.01 5.68 -5.62
N ALA A 89 -27.34 6.44 -4.75
CA ALA A 89 -28.00 7.15 -3.66
C ALA A 89 -29.04 8.16 -4.18
N LEU A 90 -28.70 8.94 -5.21
CA LEU A 90 -29.63 9.87 -5.85
C LEU A 90 -30.80 9.15 -6.54
N TRP A 91 -30.54 8.03 -7.20
CA TRP A 91 -31.58 7.24 -7.85
C TRP A 91 -32.57 6.66 -6.82
N VAL A 92 -32.06 6.10 -5.73
CA VAL A 92 -32.89 5.60 -4.63
C VAL A 92 -33.66 6.75 -3.97
N LEU A 93 -33.03 7.91 -3.77
CA LEU A 93 -33.69 9.09 -3.24
C LEU A 93 -34.87 9.52 -4.12
N MET A 94 -34.66 9.58 -5.44
CA MET A 94 -35.68 9.93 -6.43
C MET A 94 -36.80 8.88 -6.49
N SER A 95 -36.46 7.59 -6.35
CA SER A 95 -37.42 6.50 -6.22
C SER A 95 -38.29 6.67 -4.97
N LEU A 96 -37.66 7.03 -3.84
CA LEU A 96 -38.37 7.34 -2.59
C LEU A 96 -39.34 8.52 -2.77
N PHE A 97 -39.01 9.53 -3.58
CA PHE A 97 -39.92 10.66 -3.87
C PHE A 97 -41.14 10.28 -4.67
N ARG A 98 -41.09 9.16 -5.41
CA ARG A 98 -42.24 8.66 -6.19
C ARG A 98 -43.13 7.71 -5.40
N ALA A 99 -42.62 7.10 -4.33
CA ALA A 99 -43.37 6.15 -3.53
C ALA A 99 -44.37 6.88 -2.61
N PRO A 100 -45.65 6.45 -2.54
CA PRO A 100 -46.64 6.98 -1.62
C PRO A 100 -46.40 6.44 -0.20
N LEU A 101 -45.31 6.86 0.43
CA LEU A 101 -44.95 6.48 1.80
C LEU A 101 -45.22 7.64 2.76
N GLU A 102 -45.66 7.32 3.98
CA GLU A 102 -45.76 8.30 5.06
C GLU A 102 -44.38 8.90 5.40
N GLY A 103 -44.35 10.19 5.73
CA GLY A 103 -43.11 10.97 5.85
C GLY A 103 -42.07 10.39 6.82
N THR A 104 -42.52 9.73 7.88
CA THR A 104 -41.64 9.14 8.92
C THR A 104 -40.91 7.90 8.40
N GLU A 105 -41.61 7.00 7.73
CA GLU A 105 -41.03 5.79 7.14
C GLU A 105 -40.02 6.15 6.05
N ARG A 106 -40.38 7.17 5.26
CA ARG A 106 -39.52 7.76 4.25
C ARG A 106 -38.22 8.34 4.82
N ALA A 107 -38.30 9.03 5.96
CA ALA A 107 -37.14 9.58 6.65
C ALA A 107 -36.19 8.51 7.20
N ILE A 108 -36.73 7.40 7.72
CA ILE A 108 -35.94 6.27 8.23
C ILE A 108 -35.14 5.61 7.10
N TRP A 109 -35.78 5.33 5.97
CA TRP A 109 -35.09 4.77 4.80
C TRP A 109 -33.97 5.68 4.31
N LEU A 110 -34.24 6.98 4.22
CA LEU A 110 -33.24 8.00 3.89
C LEU A 110 -32.04 7.96 4.85
N LEU A 111 -32.32 7.88 6.16
CA LEU A 111 -31.28 7.81 7.19
C LEU A 111 -30.42 6.55 7.05
N ILE A 112 -31.01 5.38 6.79
CA ILE A 112 -30.28 4.12 6.61
C ILE A 112 -29.39 4.18 5.37
N ILE A 113 -29.93 4.65 4.24
CA ILE A 113 -29.20 4.77 2.97
C ILE A 113 -28.04 5.75 3.12
N LEU A 114 -28.23 6.85 3.85
CA LEU A 114 -27.20 7.86 4.08
C LEU A 114 -26.16 7.40 5.13
N ALA A 115 -26.57 6.63 6.13
CA ALA A 115 -25.67 6.06 7.12
C ALA A 115 -24.70 5.06 6.49
N PHE A 116 -25.15 4.30 5.49
CA PHE A 116 -24.33 3.27 4.84
C PHE A 116 -23.00 3.77 4.24
N PRO A 117 -22.95 4.83 3.40
CA PRO A 117 -21.70 5.36 2.88
C PRO A 117 -20.84 6.02 3.98
N VAL A 118 -21.46 6.63 5.00
CA VAL A 118 -20.73 7.22 6.13
C VAL A 118 -20.02 6.11 6.92
N VAL A 119 -20.75 5.07 7.31
CA VAL A 119 -20.20 3.92 8.04
C VAL A 119 -19.17 3.17 7.19
N GLY A 120 -19.45 2.96 5.91
CA GLY A 120 -18.51 2.34 4.97
C GLY A 120 -17.21 3.10 4.84
N ALA A 121 -17.27 4.44 4.74
CA ALA A 121 -16.08 5.29 4.71
C ALA A 121 -15.29 5.22 6.05
N PHE A 122 -15.98 5.19 7.19
CA PHE A 122 -15.36 5.05 8.50
C PHE A 122 -14.64 3.71 8.67
N ILE A 123 -15.26 2.61 8.24
CA ILE A 123 -14.63 1.28 8.26
C ILE A 123 -13.41 1.26 7.34
N TRP A 124 -13.54 1.82 6.14
CA TRP A 124 -12.44 1.89 5.17
C TRP A 124 -11.25 2.70 5.70
N LEU A 125 -11.50 3.88 6.31
CA LEU A 125 -10.46 4.69 6.95
C LEU A 125 -9.80 3.97 8.12
N SER A 126 -10.60 3.27 8.93
CA SER A 126 -10.09 2.51 10.09
C SER A 126 -9.17 1.37 9.67
N TRP A 127 -9.46 0.68 8.56
CA TRP A 127 -8.62 -0.42 8.05
C TRP A 127 -7.48 0.03 7.14
N GLY A 128 -7.64 1.15 6.42
CA GLY A 128 -6.63 1.66 5.48
C GLY A 128 -5.36 2.13 6.17
N GLN A 129 -5.46 2.71 7.37
CA GLN A 129 -4.29 3.26 8.07
C GLN A 129 -3.35 2.17 8.61
N ASP A 130 -3.88 1.03 9.05
CA ASP A 130 -3.07 -0.08 9.56
C ASP A 130 -2.21 -0.74 8.48
N SER A 131 -2.64 -0.66 7.23
CA SER A 131 -1.91 -1.22 6.09
C SER A 131 -0.69 -0.36 5.70
N VAL A 132 -0.78 0.96 5.88
CA VAL A 132 0.32 1.91 5.56
C VAL A 132 1.40 1.88 6.64
N ALA A 133 1.03 1.65 7.91
CA ALA A 133 1.97 1.63 9.03
C ALA A 133 2.94 0.42 9.01
N ARG A 134 2.62 -0.65 8.25
CA ARG A 134 3.44 -1.87 8.14
C ARG A 134 4.36 -1.90 6.92
N ARG A 135 4.97 -0.80 6.49
CA ARG A 135 6.20 -0.88 5.66
C ARG A 135 7.40 -1.08 6.60
N PRO A 136 7.93 -2.31 6.78
CA PRO A 136 9.19 -2.49 7.48
C PRO A 136 10.28 -1.77 6.71
N ARG A 137 10.92 -0.77 7.35
CA ARG A 137 12.21 -0.24 6.89
C ARG A 137 13.25 -1.33 7.09
N SER A 138 13.49 -2.14 6.06
CA SER A 138 14.65 -3.03 5.94
C SER A 138 15.73 -2.37 5.10
#